data_AF-A0AAU9LIW2-F1
#
_entry.id   AF-A0AAU9LIW2-F1
#
_cell.length_a   1.000
_cell.length_b   1.000
_cell.length_c   1.000
_cell.angle_alpha   90.00
_cell.angle_beta   90.00
_cell.angle_gamma   90.00
#
_symmetry.space_group_name_H-M   'P 1'
#
loop_
_entity.id
_entity.type
_entity.pdbx_description
1 polymer ?
#
loop_
_entity_poly.entity_id
_entity_poly.type
_entity_poly.pdbx_seq_one_letter_code
_entity_poly.pdbx_strand_id
1 'polypeptide(L)'
;MAFPSSDLHFTLLPLMAQGHMIPMVDIARMLAQHGVLVTIITTPFNVDHFKSVTDRAIKANLKIQVLELKLPLAEVRLLEGCQSFDLIPSIALVVKFVDVISMLENQLKACSDI
;
A
#
# COMPACT_ATOMS: atom_id res chain seq x y z
N MET A 1 -14.61 1.33 -27.22
CA MET A 1 -13.22 1.73 -27.53
C MET A 1 -12.38 1.32 -26.34
N ALA A 2 -11.37 0.47 -26.54
CA ALA A 2 -10.43 0.11 -25.47
C ALA A 2 -9.33 1.16 -25.43
N PHE A 3 -9.03 1.69 -24.25
CA PHE A 3 -7.85 2.54 -24.08
C PHE A 3 -6.60 1.73 -24.44
N PRO A 4 -5.63 2.30 -25.16
CA PRO A 4 -4.31 1.67 -25.26
C PRO A 4 -3.78 1.49 -23.82
N SER A 5 -3.25 0.30 -23.51
CA SER A 5 -2.79 -0.05 -22.16
C SER A 5 -1.65 0.85 -21.63
N SER A 6 -1.11 1.73 -22.48
CA SER A 6 -0.12 2.74 -22.13
C SER A 6 -0.62 3.82 -21.18
N ASP A 7 -1.94 4.05 -21.10
CA ASP A 7 -2.52 5.21 -20.42
C ASP A 7 -3.25 4.85 -19.11
N LEU A 8 -3.30 3.55 -18.78
CA LEU A 8 -4.00 3.08 -17.59
C LEU A 8 -3.05 3.01 -16.40
N HIS A 9 -3.48 3.60 -15.28
CA HIS A 9 -2.77 3.61 -14.02
C HIS A 9 -3.70 3.19 -12.89
N PHE A 10 -3.30 2.16 -12.14
CA PHE A 10 -3.99 1.75 -10.92
C PHE A 10 -3.20 2.16 -9.68
N THR A 11 -3.90 2.74 -8.73
CA THR A 11 -3.39 2.98 -7.38
C THR A 11 -4.05 1.99 -6.43
N LEU A 12 -3.25 1.15 -5.80
CA LEU A 12 -3.67 0.10 -4.89
C LEU A 12 -3.33 0.51 -3.45
N LEU A 13 -4.34 0.61 -2.59
CA LEU A 13 -4.20 0.86 -1.16
C LEU A 13 -4.65 -0.38 -0.39
N PRO A 14 -3.79 -1.40 -0.23
CA PRO A 14 -4.10 -2.55 0.61
C PRO A 14 -4.31 -2.13 2.06
N LEU A 15 -5.23 -2.81 2.75
CA LEU A 15 -5.24 -2.79 4.21
C LEU A 15 -3.90 -3.33 4.72
N MET A 16 -3.29 -2.66 5.70
CA MET A 16 -2.01 -3.04 6.31
C MET A 16 -2.15 -4.29 7.21
N ALA A 17 -2.50 -5.40 6.59
CA ALA A 17 -2.66 -6.73 7.17
C ALA A 17 -2.09 -7.73 6.17
N GLN A 18 -1.31 -8.71 6.62
CA GLN A 18 -0.57 -9.61 5.75
C GLN A 18 -1.49 -10.37 4.76
N GLY A 19 -2.67 -10.79 5.23
CA GLY A 19 -3.70 -11.44 4.40
C GLY A 19 -4.30 -10.56 3.30
N HIS A 20 -4.14 -9.24 3.37
CA HIS A 20 -4.58 -8.28 2.34
C HIS A 20 -3.41 -7.80 1.47
N MET A 21 -2.23 -7.57 2.06
CA MET A 21 -1.08 -7.04 1.33
C MET A 21 -0.55 -8.03 0.28
N ILE A 22 -0.41 -9.30 0.63
CA ILE A 22 0.09 -10.32 -0.31
C ILE A 22 -0.76 -10.42 -1.58
N PRO A 23 -2.09 -10.64 -1.50
CA PRO A 23 -2.90 -10.74 -2.71
C PRO A 23 -2.91 -9.43 -3.51
N MET A 24 -2.84 -8.27 -2.86
CA MET A 24 -2.78 -6.99 -3.56
C MET A 24 -1.46 -6.79 -4.31
N VAL A 25 -0.33 -7.25 -3.78
CA VAL A 25 0.96 -7.27 -4.50
C VAL A 25 0.92 -8.21 -5.69
N ASP A 26 0.27 -9.37 -5.56
CA ASP A 26 0.08 -10.29 -6.69
C ASP A 26 -0.81 -9.68 -7.79
N ILE A 27 -1.92 -9.04 -7.41
CA ILE A 27 -2.78 -8.29 -8.33
C ILE A 27 -1.98 -7.18 -9.03
N ALA A 28 -1.17 -6.41 -8.30
CA ALA A 28 -0.30 -5.39 -8.88
C ALA A 28 0.63 -5.96 -9.94
N ARG A 29 1.24 -7.12 -9.65
CA ARG A 29 2.11 -7.81 -10.61
C ARG A 29 1.35 -8.27 -11.84
N MET A 30 0.15 -8.85 -11.66
CA MET A 30 -0.69 -9.28 -12.78
C MET A 30 -1.10 -8.12 -13.68
N LEU A 31 -1.49 -6.98 -13.11
CA LEU A 31 -1.80 -5.77 -13.87
C LEU A 31 -0.57 -5.26 -14.62
N ALA A 32 0.59 -5.16 -13.95
CA ALA A 32 1.81 -4.66 -14.56
C ALA A 32 2.35 -5.58 -15.68
N GLN A 33 2.10 -6.89 -15.62
CA GLN A 33 2.39 -7.83 -16.71
C GLN A 33 1.61 -7.51 -18.01
N HIS A 34 0.49 -6.79 -17.92
CA HIS A 34 -0.28 -6.31 -19.07
C HIS A 34 0.17 -4.91 -19.54
N GLY A 35 1.31 -4.41 -19.04
CA GLY A 35 1.89 -3.13 -19.44
C GLY A 35 1.31 -1.90 -18.74
N VAL A 36 0.43 -2.13 -17.75
CA VAL A 36 -0.28 -1.12 -16.96
C VAL A 36 0.63 -0.57 -15.85
N LEU A 37 0.59 0.73 -15.60
CA LEU A 37 1.29 1.31 -14.45
C LEU A 37 0.51 0.99 -13.17
N VAL A 38 1.20 0.54 -12.12
CA VAL A 38 0.57 0.26 -10.83
C VAL A 38 1.38 0.89 -9.71
N THR A 39 0.72 1.69 -8.87
CA THR A 39 1.31 2.23 -7.64
C THR A 39 0.70 1.53 -6.43
N ILE A 40 1.52 0.92 -5.60
CA ILE A 40 1.10 0.32 -4.33
C ILE A 40 1.40 1.33 -3.22
N ILE A 41 0.37 1.79 -2.52
CA ILE A 41 0.50 2.69 -1.38
C ILE A 41 0.54 1.85 -0.10
N THR A 42 1.55 2.06 0.74
CA THR A 42 1.66 1.39 2.03
C THR A 42 2.45 2.24 3.02
N THR A 43 2.93 1.65 4.12
CA THR A 43 3.82 2.30 5.09
C THR A 43 5.25 1.76 4.98
N PRO A 44 6.28 2.52 5.40
CA PRO A 44 7.66 2.04 5.38
C PRO A 44 7.85 0.69 6.06
N PHE A 45 7.17 0.47 7.19
CA PHE A 45 7.20 -0.80 7.92
C PHE A 45 6.67 -1.98 7.09
N ASN A 46 5.61 -1.76 6.32
CA ASN A 46 4.97 -2.82 5.56
C ASN A 46 5.67 -3.12 4.23
N VAL A 47 6.44 -2.17 3.68
CA VAL A 47 7.22 -2.39 2.44
C VAL A 47 8.16 -3.59 2.58
N ASP A 48 8.84 -3.73 3.72
CA ASP A 48 9.83 -4.79 3.94
C ASP A 48 9.24 -6.20 3.72
N HIS A 49 7.93 -6.38 3.94
CA HIS A 49 7.25 -7.66 3.79
C HIS A 49 7.17 -8.13 2.33
N PHE A 50 7.14 -7.20 1.37
CA PHE A 50 6.98 -7.52 -0.04
C PHE A 50 8.04 -6.90 -0.95
N LYS A 51 9.02 -6.20 -0.37
CA LYS A 51 10.12 -5.54 -1.09
C LYS A 51 10.81 -6.47 -2.08
N SER A 52 11.12 -7.70 -1.67
CA SER A 52 11.77 -8.68 -2.55
C SER A 52 10.94 -9.03 -3.80
N VAL A 53 9.61 -9.00 -3.68
CA VAL A 53 8.69 -9.28 -4.79
C VAL A 53 8.61 -8.09 -5.73
N THR A 54 8.47 -6.88 -5.19
CA THR A 54 8.42 -5.64 -5.99
C THR A 54 9.75 -5.36 -6.68
N ASP A 55 10.88 -5.55 -6.00
CA ASP A 55 12.23 -5.39 -6.58
C ASP A 55 12.43 -6.32 -7.79
N ARG A 56 11.99 -7.58 -7.69
CA ARG A 56 12.06 -8.53 -8.81
C ARG A 56 11.17 -8.11 -9.98
N ALA A 57 9.96 -7.61 -9.69
CA ALA A 57 9.06 -7.12 -10.73
C ALA A 57 9.63 -5.91 -11.47
N ILE A 58 10.20 -4.95 -10.72
CA ILE A 58 10.87 -3.77 -11.28
C ILE A 58 12.07 -4.20 -12.13
N LYS A 59 12.90 -5.15 -11.64
CA LYS A 59 14.03 -5.70 -12.40
C LYS A 59 13.59 -6.41 -13.70
N ALA A 60 12.38 -6.94 -13.73
CA ALA A 60 11.76 -7.52 -14.92
C ALA A 60 11.10 -6.47 -15.84
N ASN A 61 11.34 -5.17 -15.60
CA ASN A 61 10.76 -4.04 -16.31
C ASN A 61 9.23 -3.95 -16.21
N LEU A 62 8.62 -4.51 -15.16
CA LEU A 62 7.22 -4.27 -14.86
C LEU A 62 7.04 -2.86 -14.28
N LYS A 63 5.98 -2.16 -14.71
CA LYS A 63 5.66 -0.81 -14.26
C LYS A 63 5.00 -0.81 -12.89
N ILE A 64 5.76 -1.16 -11.85
CA ILE A 64 5.30 -1.13 -10.46
C ILE A 64 6.05 -0.03 -9.71
N GLN A 65 5.31 0.80 -8.98
CA GLN A 65 5.81 1.77 -8.04
C GLN A 65 5.30 1.45 -6.64
N VAL A 66 6.08 1.83 -5.63
CA VAL A 66 5.68 1.72 -4.23
C VAL A 66 5.76 3.12 -3.64
N LEU A 67 4.66 3.59 -3.07
CA LEU A 67 4.56 4.88 -2.39
C LEU A 67 4.41 4.62 -0.89
N GLU A 68 5.33 5.17 -0.11
CA GLU A 68 5.37 5.01 1.34
C GLU A 68 4.76 6.22 2.03
N LEU A 69 3.71 5.99 2.82
CA LEU A 69 3.06 6.98 3.65
C LEU A 69 3.32 6.69 5.13
N LYS A 70 3.51 7.75 5.92
CA LYS A 70 3.67 7.65 7.36
C LYS A 70 2.31 7.68 8.03
N LEU A 71 2.03 6.66 8.84
CA LEU A 71 0.84 6.65 9.69
C LEU A 71 1.00 7.68 10.82
N PRO A 72 0.00 8.55 11.06
CA PRO A 72 0.01 9.51 12.16
C PRO A 72 -0.26 8.84 13.53
N LEU A 73 0.52 7.81 13.89
CA LEU A 73 0.32 6.99 15.09
C LEU A 73 0.35 7.81 16.40
N ALA A 74 1.16 8.87 16.43
CA ALA A 74 1.29 9.74 17.59
C ALA A 74 -0.03 10.46 17.94
N GLU A 75 -0.85 10.78 16.93
CA GLU A 75 -2.11 11.53 17.12
C GLU A 75 -3.17 10.72 17.88
N VAL A 76 -3.11 9.39 17.79
CA VAL A 76 -4.00 8.47 18.53
C VAL A 76 -3.32 7.76 19.70
N ARG A 77 -2.06 8.10 19.98
CA ARG A 77 -1.22 7.52 21.04
C ARG A 77 -1.00 6.01 20.84
N LEU A 78 -0.75 5.58 19.60
CA LEU A 78 -0.29 4.23 19.28
C LEU A 78 1.25 4.17 19.24
N LEU A 79 1.81 3.00 19.53
CA LEU A 79 3.25 2.76 19.49
C LEU A 79 3.73 2.65 18.04
N GLU A 80 4.98 3.04 17.76
CA GLU A 80 5.56 2.96 16.40
C GLU A 80 5.57 1.55 15.79
N GLY A 81 5.55 0.50 16.63
CA GLY A 81 5.44 -0.89 16.19
C GLY A 81 4.04 -1.30 15.74
N CYS A 82 3.01 -0.48 15.95
CA CYS A 82 1.62 -0.75 15.58
C CYS A 82 1.30 -0.26 14.16
N GLN A 83 2.13 -0.63 13.17
CA GLN A 83 1.94 -0.23 11.76
C GLN A 83 1.24 -1.29 10.90
N SER A 84 0.91 -2.45 11.47
CA SER A 84 0.13 -3.51 10.84
C SER A 84 -0.93 -4.02 11.81
N PHE A 85 -2.09 -4.44 11.29
CA PHE A 85 -3.12 -5.15 12.06
C PHE A 85 -2.56 -6.37 12.77
N ASP A 86 -1.59 -7.06 12.16
CA ASP A 86 -0.98 -8.27 12.70
C ASP A 86 -0.13 -7.99 13.96
N LEU A 87 0.23 -6.73 14.20
CA LEU A 87 1.06 -6.28 15.32
C LEU A 87 0.27 -5.54 16.40
N ILE A 88 -1.04 -5.39 16.21
CA ILE A 88 -1.89 -4.73 17.20
C ILE A 88 -2.07 -5.68 18.40
N PRO A 89 -1.61 -5.30 19.61
CA PRO A 89 -1.54 -6.24 20.74
C PRO A 89 -2.90 -6.53 21.39
N SER A 90 -3.96 -5.82 21.02
CA SER A 90 -5.31 -6.08 21.53
C SER A 90 -6.40 -5.52 20.61
N ILE A 91 -7.57 -6.16 20.63
CA ILE A 91 -8.74 -5.71 19.87
C ILE A 91 -9.16 -4.26 20.22
N ALA A 92 -8.92 -3.83 21.46
CA ALA A 92 -9.24 -2.47 21.90
C ALA A 92 -8.44 -1.39 21.15
N LEU A 93 -7.26 -1.73 20.62
CA LEU A 93 -6.43 -0.81 19.84
C LEU A 93 -6.73 -0.86 18.34
N VAL A 94 -7.53 -1.82 17.87
CA VAL A 94 -7.92 -1.91 16.46
C VAL A 94 -8.73 -0.69 16.02
N VAL A 95 -9.66 -0.21 16.87
CA VAL A 95 -10.44 1.01 16.56
C VAL A 95 -9.51 2.21 16.35
N LYS A 96 -8.52 2.38 17.22
CA LYS A 96 -7.51 3.45 17.06
C LYS A 96 -6.70 3.30 15.78
N PHE A 97 -6.40 2.07 15.36
CA PHE A 97 -5.67 1.84 14.12
C PHE A 97 -6.53 2.19 12.90
N VAL A 98 -7.82 1.87 12.92
CA VAL A 98 -8.78 2.30 11.90
C VAL A 98 -8.87 3.84 11.83
N ASP A 99 -8.91 4.51 12.98
CA ASP A 99 -8.89 5.98 13.03
C ASP A 99 -7.65 6.54 12.34
N VAL A 100 -6.46 5.98 12.60
CA VAL A 100 -5.20 6.41 11.95
C VAL A 100 -5.24 6.18 10.44
N ILE A 101 -5.78 5.06 9.97
CA ILE A 101 -5.93 4.80 8.54
C ILE A 101 -6.84 5.84 7.91
N SER A 102 -7.95 6.22 8.57
CA SER A 102 -8.86 7.25 8.05
C SER A 102 -8.16 8.61 7.86
N MET A 103 -7.17 8.92 8.69
CA MET A 103 -6.40 10.16 8.61
C MET A 103 -5.46 10.21 7.39
N LEU A 104 -5.20 9.07 6.73
CA LEU A 104 -4.46 9.04 5.47
C LEU A 104 -5.24 9.67 4.32
N GLU A 105 -6.56 9.86 4.43
CA GLU A 105 -7.38 10.45 3.37
C GLU A 105 -6.81 11.76 2.83
N ASN A 106 -6.35 12.65 3.72
CA ASN A 106 -5.76 13.93 3.31
C ASN A 106 -4.41 13.74 2.59
N GLN A 107 -3.60 12.79 3.03
CA GLN A 107 -2.34 12.45 2.36
C GLN A 107 -2.61 11.85 0.97
N LEU A 108 -3.60 10.98 0.86
CA LEU A 108 -4.00 10.35 -0.40
C LEU A 108 -4.54 11.35 -1.42
N LYS A 109 -5.35 12.32 -0.97
CA LYS A 109 -5.83 13.42 -1.83
C LYS A 109 -4.69 14.29 -2.35
N ALA A 110 -3.63 14.50 -1.55
CA ALA A 110 -2.45 15.22 -2.02
C ALA A 110 -1.61 14.43 -3.03
N CYS A 111 -1.80 13.10 -3.09
CA CYS A 111 -1.12 12.18 -3.99
C CYS A 111 -1.97 11.75 -5.19
N SER A 112 -3.16 12.32 -5.40
CA SER A 112 -4.11 11.89 -6.45
C SER A 112 -3.63 12.15 -7.87
N ASP A 113 -2.59 12.97 -8.03
CA ASP A 113 -1.98 13.31 -9.32
C ASP A 113 -0.77 12.42 -9.66
N ILE A 114 -0.45 11.44 -8.80
CA ILE A 114 0.64 10.47 -9.00
C ILE A 114 0.15 9.30 -9.85
#